data_AF-A0A957CFA3-F1
#
_entry.id   AF-A0A957CFA3-F1
#
_cell.length_a   1.000
_cell.length_b   1.000
_cell.length_c   1.000
_cell.angle_alpha   90.00
_cell.angle_beta   90.00
_cell.angle_gamma   90.00
#
_symmetry.space_group_name_H-M   'P 1'
#
loop_
_entity.id
_entity.type
_entity.pdbx_description
1 polymer ?
#
loop_
_entity_poly.entity_id
_entity_poly.type
_entity_poly.pdbx_seq_one_letter_code
_entity_poly.pdbx_strand_id
1 'polypeptide(L)'
;VHINFPFRKPLEPEASEKWEVKSEKSFTIHNSQFTINYSSGTLLPTDEQMAWLTAVLTQHLRGLIICGPRCPGGDFPAAVTALAQQTGYPLLADPLSGVRFFNRGERRDFEKEEKKSAKSVKSADKNIISGYETFMQHSSDWAEPEVIVRFGQVPTSKWLNAYLDKINPAIRLHIRENGVWA
;
A
#
# COMPACT_ATOMS: atom_id res chain seq x y z
N VAL A 1 2.69 7.09 -17.93
CA VAL A 1 2.72 7.09 -19.41
C VAL A 1 2.75 8.54 -19.87
N HIS A 2 3.52 8.84 -20.91
CA HIS A 2 3.53 10.15 -21.56
C HIS A 2 3.22 9.93 -23.03
N ILE A 3 2.19 10.59 -23.55
CA ILE A 3 1.83 10.51 -24.96
C ILE A 3 2.06 11.88 -25.56
N ASN A 4 2.95 11.95 -26.55
CA ASN A 4 3.24 13.18 -27.27
C ASN A 4 2.48 13.17 -28.60
N PHE A 5 1.58 14.13 -28.80
CA PHE A 5 0.87 14.33 -30.06
C PHE A 5 1.38 15.61 -30.74
N PRO A 6 2.36 15.53 -31.64
CA PRO A 6 2.83 16.71 -32.36
C PRO A 6 1.80 17.12 -33.42
N PHE A 7 1.22 18.31 -33.27
CA PHE A 7 0.31 18.88 -34.26
C PHE A 7 1.00 19.94 -35.12
N ARG A 8 0.65 20.00 -36.41
CA ARG A 8 1.04 21.10 -37.31
C ARG A 8 -0.08 22.12 -37.38
N LYS A 9 0.27 23.38 -37.65
CA LYS A 9 -0.70 24.46 -37.92
C LYS A 9 -1.50 24.19 -39.22
N PRO A 10 -2.74 24.68 -39.33
CA PRO A 10 -3.51 25.39 -38.29
C PRO A 10 -3.94 24.45 -37.15
N LEU A 11 -3.93 24.95 -35.92
CA LEU A 11 -4.36 24.18 -34.74
C LEU A 11 -5.86 24.34 -34.49
N GLU A 12 -6.44 25.37 -35.10
CA GLU A 12 -7.84 25.68 -35.08
C GLU A 12 -8.60 24.55 -35.80
N PRO A 13 -9.56 23.89 -35.14
CA PRO A 13 -10.41 22.93 -35.83
C PRO A 13 -11.21 23.65 -36.93
N GLU A 14 -11.29 23.06 -38.11
CA GLU A 14 -12.14 23.62 -39.17
C GLU A 14 -13.60 23.61 -38.70
N ALA A 15 -14.30 24.74 -38.85
CA ALA A 15 -15.62 24.99 -38.24
C ALA A 15 -16.78 24.17 -38.86
N SER A 16 -16.50 23.10 -39.59
CA SER A 16 -17.50 22.27 -40.27
C SER A 16 -17.26 20.80 -39.98
N GLU A 17 -17.62 20.39 -38.77
CA GLU A 17 -18.38 19.18 -38.49
C GLU A 17 -18.68 19.21 -36.99
N LYS A 18 -19.96 19.10 -36.61
CA LYS A 18 -20.27 18.84 -35.21
C LYS A 18 -19.72 17.45 -34.93
N TRP A 19 -18.57 17.37 -34.27
CA TRP A 19 -18.01 16.10 -33.81
C TRP A 19 -18.97 15.56 -32.75
N GLU A 20 -19.95 14.78 -33.19
CA GLU A 20 -20.74 13.96 -32.28
C GLU A 20 -19.80 12.91 -31.71
N VAL A 21 -19.22 13.21 -30.55
CA VAL A 21 -18.55 12.20 -29.73
C VAL A 21 -19.66 11.24 -29.29
N LYS A 22 -19.89 10.19 -30.09
CA LYS A 22 -20.74 9.08 -29.68
C LYS A 22 -20.13 8.54 -28.39
N SER A 23 -20.84 8.72 -27.28
CA SER A 23 -20.39 8.37 -25.93
C SER A 23 -20.28 6.87 -25.67
N GLU A 24 -20.24 6.04 -26.72
CA GLU A 24 -20.15 4.61 -26.60
C GLU A 24 -18.68 4.15 -26.66
N LYS A 25 -18.31 3.35 -25.67
CA LYS A 25 -16.97 2.85 -25.34
C LYS A 25 -16.35 1.91 -26.40
N SER A 26 -16.68 2.08 -27.68
CA SER A 26 -16.26 1.20 -28.77
C SER A 26 -15.73 2.02 -29.95
N PHE A 27 -14.44 2.36 -29.89
CA PHE A 27 -13.73 2.75 -31.10
C PHE A 27 -13.60 1.51 -32.00
N THR A 28 -14.24 1.53 -33.17
CA THR A 28 -14.09 0.50 -34.20
C THR A 28 -12.97 0.93 -35.14
N ILE A 29 -11.81 0.29 -35.07
CA ILE A 29 -10.74 0.45 -36.05
C ILE A 29 -10.74 -0.83 -36.90
N HIS A 30 -10.96 -0.71 -38.22
CA HIS A 30 -11.06 -1.83 -39.19
C HIS A 30 -12.17 -2.88 -38.92
N ASN A 31 -13.46 -2.50 -39.03
CA ASN A 31 -14.62 -3.40 -39.12
C ASN A 31 -14.73 -4.52 -38.07
N SER A 32 -14.05 -4.37 -36.93
CA SER A 32 -14.02 -5.33 -35.84
C SER A 32 -14.12 -4.56 -34.53
N GLN A 33 -15.10 -4.93 -33.70
CA GLN A 33 -15.25 -4.38 -32.36
C GLN A 33 -14.12 -4.92 -31.48
N PHE A 34 -12.94 -4.32 -31.55
CA PHE A 34 -11.87 -4.65 -30.61
C PHE A 34 -12.07 -3.85 -29.32
N THR A 35 -12.65 -4.49 -28.32
CA THR A 35 -12.41 -4.10 -26.93
C THR A 35 -10.97 -4.52 -26.59
N ILE A 36 -10.07 -3.54 -26.44
CA ILE A 36 -8.74 -3.86 -25.93
C ILE A 36 -8.87 -4.16 -24.43
N ASN A 37 -8.99 -5.44 -24.12
CA ASN A 37 -8.99 -5.94 -22.75
C ASN A 37 -7.54 -6.11 -22.29
N TYR A 38 -7.06 -5.17 -21.47
CA TYR A 38 -5.81 -5.32 -20.77
C TYR A 38 -6.05 -6.17 -19.53
N SER A 39 -5.42 -7.34 -19.47
CA SER A 39 -5.27 -8.09 -18.23
C SER A 39 -3.80 -8.14 -17.88
N SER A 40 -3.47 -7.86 -16.63
CA SER A 40 -2.15 -8.08 -16.07
C SER A 40 -2.21 -9.26 -15.13
N GLY A 41 -1.26 -10.19 -15.24
CA GLY A 41 -1.09 -11.22 -14.23
C GLY A 41 -0.61 -10.62 -12.91
N THR A 42 -0.94 -11.30 -11.81
CA THR A 42 -0.41 -10.99 -10.49
C THR A 42 0.73 -11.95 -10.19
N LEU A 43 1.88 -11.43 -9.77
CA LEU A 43 2.95 -12.27 -9.23
C LEU A 43 2.54 -12.76 -7.84
N LEU A 44 2.48 -14.07 -7.69
CA LEU A 44 2.25 -14.72 -6.39
C LEU A 44 3.55 -15.38 -5.93
N PRO A 45 3.83 -15.36 -4.62
CA PRO A 45 4.95 -16.12 -4.07
C PRO A 45 4.73 -17.61 -4.26
N THR A 46 5.82 -18.35 -4.41
CA THR A 46 5.80 -19.82 -4.40
C THR A 46 5.50 -20.36 -3.01
N ASP A 47 5.03 -21.60 -2.93
CA ASP A 47 4.78 -22.28 -1.65
C ASP A 47 6.03 -22.35 -0.77
N GLU A 48 7.21 -22.53 -1.38
CA GLU A 48 8.49 -22.52 -0.68
C GLU A 48 8.81 -21.16 -0.06
N GLN A 49 8.60 -20.07 -0.83
CA GLN A 49 8.77 -18.70 -0.31
C GLN A 49 7.79 -18.40 0.81
N MET A 50 6.55 -18.88 0.72
CA MET A 50 5.55 -18.73 1.78
C MET A 50 5.93 -19.51 3.03
N ALA A 51 6.34 -20.78 2.89
CA ALA A 51 6.80 -21.60 4.01
C ALA A 51 8.01 -20.98 4.72
N TRP A 52 8.97 -20.47 3.95
CA TRP A 52 10.13 -19.76 4.48
C TRP A 52 9.73 -18.48 5.21
N LEU A 53 8.86 -17.66 4.62
CA LEU A 53 8.37 -16.43 5.25
C LEU A 53 7.68 -16.73 6.57
N THR A 54 6.81 -17.75 6.60
CA THR A 54 6.14 -18.18 7.83
C THR A 54 7.13 -18.65 8.89
N ALA A 55 8.15 -19.42 8.51
CA ALA A 55 9.20 -19.87 9.44
C ALA A 55 9.96 -18.69 10.04
N VAL A 56 10.38 -17.73 9.21
CA VAL A 56 11.06 -16.49 9.64
C VAL A 56 10.21 -15.72 10.66
N LEU A 57 8.94 -15.47 10.33
CA LEU A 57 8.06 -14.69 11.21
C LEU A 57 7.70 -15.40 12.51
N THR A 58 7.75 -16.74 12.54
CA THR A 58 7.45 -17.53 13.74
C THR A 58 8.66 -17.66 14.67
N GLN A 59 9.88 -17.70 14.12
CA GLN A 59 11.12 -17.85 14.89
C GLN A 59 11.58 -16.55 15.55
N HIS A 60 11.20 -15.40 14.99
CA HIS A 60 11.61 -14.09 15.47
C HIS A 60 10.46 -13.38 16.17
N LEU A 61 10.56 -13.15 17.48
CA LEU A 61 9.46 -12.51 18.23
C LEU A 61 9.53 -10.97 18.17
N ARG A 62 10.68 -10.41 17.79
CA ARG A 62 10.93 -8.97 17.75
C ARG A 62 10.97 -8.47 16.32
N GLY A 63 9.84 -8.47 15.63
CA GLY A 63 9.75 -7.90 14.29
C GLY A 63 9.18 -6.49 14.24
N LEU A 64 9.38 -5.83 13.10
CA LEU A 64 8.86 -4.51 12.79
C LEU A 64 8.24 -4.51 11.40
N ILE A 65 6.96 -4.12 11.30
CA ILE A 65 6.29 -3.92 10.02
C ILE A 65 6.34 -2.44 9.65
N ILE A 66 6.71 -2.15 8.41
CA ILE A 66 6.81 -0.79 7.88
C ILE A 66 5.96 -0.70 6.62
N CYS A 67 4.93 0.14 6.66
CA CYS A 67 4.12 0.45 5.50
C CYS A 67 4.51 1.85 5.00
N GLY A 68 5.30 1.90 3.92
CA GLY A 68 5.70 3.14 3.26
C GLY A 68 4.67 3.65 2.23
N PRO A 69 5.01 4.67 1.43
CA PRO A 69 4.16 5.15 0.35
C PRO A 69 3.88 4.08 -0.71
N ARG A 70 2.74 4.18 -1.41
CA ARG A 70 2.40 3.24 -2.51
C ARG A 70 2.41 1.78 -2.07
N CYS A 71 1.88 1.49 -0.87
CA CYS A 71 1.48 0.15 -0.53
C CYS A 71 0.40 -0.37 -1.51
N PRO A 72 0.22 -1.69 -1.61
CA PRO A 72 -0.85 -2.27 -2.41
C PRO A 72 -2.23 -1.70 -2.03
N GLY A 73 -3.14 -1.64 -3.01
CA GLY A 73 -4.52 -1.23 -2.80
C GLY A 73 -5.41 -2.35 -2.29
N GLY A 74 -6.74 -2.18 -2.42
CA GLY A 74 -7.72 -3.22 -2.08
C GLY A 74 -7.81 -3.50 -0.58
N ASP A 75 -7.76 -4.78 -0.22
CA ASP A 75 -7.85 -5.30 1.15
C ASP A 75 -6.51 -5.26 1.91
N PHE A 76 -5.44 -4.78 1.28
CA PHE A 76 -4.10 -4.74 1.88
C PHE A 76 -4.07 -4.14 3.29
N PRO A 77 -4.70 -2.98 3.59
CA PRO A 77 -4.70 -2.45 4.95
C PRO A 77 -5.30 -3.41 5.99
N ALA A 78 -6.33 -4.18 5.61
CA ALA A 78 -6.90 -5.22 6.46
C ALA A 78 -5.91 -6.37 6.68
N ALA A 79 -5.33 -6.88 5.59
CA ALA A 79 -4.41 -8.00 5.61
C ALA A 79 -3.13 -7.70 6.43
N VAL A 80 -2.52 -6.53 6.22
CA VAL A 80 -1.30 -6.15 6.95
C VAL A 80 -1.58 -5.86 8.44
N THR A 81 -2.79 -5.37 8.75
CA THR A 81 -3.21 -5.18 10.14
C THR A 81 -3.44 -6.53 10.83
N ALA A 82 -4.06 -7.49 10.14
CA ALA A 82 -4.22 -8.86 10.65
C ALA A 82 -2.86 -9.54 10.87
N LEU A 83 -1.91 -9.36 9.94
CA LEU A 83 -0.54 -9.84 10.09
C LEU A 83 0.13 -9.24 11.34
N ALA A 84 0.01 -7.93 11.55
CA ALA A 84 0.57 -7.26 12.72
C ALA A 84 -0.04 -7.76 14.03
N GLN A 85 -1.35 -8.06 14.04
CA GLN A 85 -2.03 -8.64 15.19
C GLN A 85 -1.57 -10.07 15.47
N GLN A 86 -1.44 -10.89 14.43
CA GLN A 86 -1.08 -12.30 14.57
C GLN A 86 0.38 -12.49 14.99
N THR A 87 1.28 -11.65 14.47
CA THR A 87 2.71 -11.64 14.84
C THR A 87 2.98 -10.87 16.14
N GLY A 88 2.09 -9.97 16.53
CA GLY A 88 2.31 -9.02 17.61
C GLY A 88 3.28 -7.88 17.25
N TYR A 89 3.73 -7.79 16.00
CA TYR A 89 4.70 -6.78 15.59
C TYR A 89 4.08 -5.37 15.61
N PRO A 90 4.85 -4.33 16.03
CA PRO A 90 4.49 -2.95 15.73
C PRO A 90 4.47 -2.70 14.22
N LEU A 91 3.46 -1.96 13.77
CA LEU A 91 3.29 -1.52 12.38
C LEU A 91 3.45 -0.01 12.31
N LEU A 92 4.56 0.46 11.72
CA LEU A 92 4.77 1.87 11.42
C LEU A 92 4.09 2.24 10.10
N ALA A 93 3.04 3.05 10.19
CA ALA A 93 2.24 3.46 9.04
C ALA A 93 2.64 4.86 8.56
N ASP A 94 3.29 4.94 7.40
CA ASP A 94 3.61 6.20 6.70
C ASP A 94 2.34 7.00 6.37
N PRO A 95 2.38 8.36 6.34
CA PRO A 95 1.20 9.15 5.97
C PRO A 95 0.61 8.75 4.62
N LEU A 96 1.46 8.31 3.68
CA LEU A 96 1.09 7.95 2.32
C LEU A 96 0.89 6.43 2.12
N SER A 97 0.86 5.65 3.21
CA SER A 97 0.65 4.20 3.16
C SER A 97 -0.79 3.78 2.96
N GLY A 98 -1.75 4.65 3.30
CA GLY A 98 -3.18 4.30 3.37
C GLY A 98 -3.59 3.45 4.58
N VAL A 99 -2.65 3.08 5.46
CA VAL A 99 -2.92 2.15 6.59
C VAL A 99 -3.34 2.90 7.88
N ARG A 100 -2.88 4.14 8.09
CA ARG A 100 -3.02 4.90 9.35
C ARG A 100 -4.44 4.95 9.93
N PHE A 101 -5.44 5.04 9.07
CA PHE A 101 -6.83 5.28 9.47
C PHE A 101 -7.77 4.16 9.01
N PHE A 102 -7.23 3.03 8.57
CA PHE A 102 -8.01 1.95 7.99
C PHE A 102 -9.16 1.48 8.91
N ASN A 103 -8.86 1.23 10.18
CA ASN A 103 -9.86 0.78 11.16
C ASN A 103 -10.84 1.86 11.64
N ARG A 104 -10.70 3.12 11.19
CA ARG A 104 -11.61 4.23 11.57
C ARG A 104 -12.76 4.43 10.59
N GLY A 105 -12.82 3.63 9.51
CA GLY A 105 -13.67 3.84 8.34
C GLY A 105 -15.12 3.34 8.39
N GLU A 106 -15.51 2.47 9.33
CA GLU A 106 -16.89 1.94 9.43
C GLU A 106 -17.87 2.86 10.21
N ARG A 107 -17.54 4.15 10.34
CA ARG A 107 -18.42 5.14 11.00
C ARG A 107 -18.70 6.32 10.06
N ARG A 108 -19.20 6.04 8.86
CA ARG A 108 -19.59 7.09 7.90
C ARG A 108 -20.96 6.90 7.25
N ASP A 109 -21.83 6.09 7.85
CA ASP A 109 -23.25 6.14 7.52
C ASP A 109 -23.97 6.93 8.62
N PHE A 110 -24.31 8.18 8.30
CA PHE A 110 -25.38 8.88 9.00
C PHE A 110 -26.66 8.05 8.79
N GLU A 111 -27.36 7.76 9.90
CA GLU A 111 -28.69 7.14 9.98
C GLU A 111 -28.78 5.61 9.77
N LYS A 112 -28.47 4.83 10.81
CA LYS A 112 -29.46 4.17 11.70
C LYS A 112 -28.77 3.15 12.60
N GLU A 113 -29.28 3.06 13.82
CA GLU A 113 -28.79 2.24 14.91
C GLU A 113 -28.60 0.77 14.54
N GLU A 114 -27.50 0.15 14.99
CA GLU A 114 -27.67 -0.86 16.04
C GLU A 114 -26.39 -1.14 16.82
N LYS A 115 -26.59 -1.31 18.12
CA LYS A 115 -25.59 -1.53 19.16
C LYS A 115 -24.86 -2.86 18.92
N LYS A 116 -23.77 -2.87 18.17
CA LYS A 116 -22.76 -3.94 18.23
C LYS A 116 -21.44 -3.40 18.76
N SER A 117 -21.31 -3.54 20.07
CA SER A 117 -20.05 -3.74 20.82
C SER A 117 -18.91 -2.74 20.55
N ALA A 118 -18.91 -1.65 21.32
CA ALA A 118 -17.77 -0.73 21.49
C ALA A 118 -16.50 -1.39 22.11
N LYS A 119 -16.46 -2.73 22.21
CA LYS A 119 -15.38 -3.51 22.84
C LYS A 119 -14.43 -4.16 21.82
N SER A 120 -14.87 -4.46 20.60
CA SER A 120 -14.01 -5.11 19.58
C SER A 120 -13.12 -4.16 18.78
N VAL A 121 -13.54 -2.91 18.55
CA VAL A 121 -12.78 -1.95 17.72
C VAL A 121 -11.48 -1.48 18.39
N LYS A 122 -11.39 -1.49 19.73
CA LYS A 122 -10.19 -1.04 20.46
C LYS A 122 -8.97 -1.96 20.30
N SER A 123 -9.14 -3.20 19.87
CA SER A 123 -8.02 -4.14 19.76
C SER A 123 -7.25 -3.98 18.45
N ALA A 124 -7.91 -3.58 17.36
CA ALA A 124 -7.30 -3.57 16.04
C ALA A 124 -6.30 -2.43 15.83
N ASP A 125 -6.46 -1.33 16.58
CA ASP A 125 -5.57 -0.15 16.51
C ASP A 125 -4.28 -0.29 17.32
N LYS A 126 -4.13 -1.36 18.13
CA LYS A 126 -2.99 -1.47 19.05
C LYS A 126 -1.63 -1.58 18.35
N ASN A 127 -1.60 -2.19 17.17
CA ASN A 127 -0.36 -2.41 16.44
C ASN A 127 0.01 -1.27 15.50
N ILE A 128 -0.95 -0.43 15.09
CA ILE A 128 -0.71 0.66 14.12
C ILE A 128 -0.16 1.88 14.85
N ILE A 129 1.08 2.23 14.55
CA ILE A 129 1.77 3.40 15.07
C ILE A 129 1.87 4.42 13.93
N SER A 130 1.14 5.53 14.07
CA SER A 130 1.14 6.64 13.09
C SER A 130 1.96 7.84 13.53
N GLY A 131 2.29 7.93 14.83
CA GLY A 131 3.00 9.06 15.44
C GLY A 131 4.51 8.86 15.61
N TYR A 132 5.11 7.86 14.95
CA TYR A 132 6.52 7.52 15.18
C TYR A 132 7.51 8.62 14.85
N GLU A 133 7.16 9.53 13.93
CA GLU A 133 7.98 10.70 13.60
C GLU A 133 8.34 11.52 14.85
N THR A 134 7.38 11.72 15.76
CA THR A 134 7.55 12.63 16.90
C THR A 134 8.47 12.07 17.97
N PHE A 135 8.44 10.77 18.22
CA PHE A 135 9.30 10.14 19.22
C PHE A 135 10.65 9.67 18.66
N MET A 136 10.73 9.33 17.36
CA MET A 136 12.00 8.93 16.73
C MET A 136 12.96 10.12 16.53
N GLN A 137 12.46 11.35 16.51
CA GLN A 137 13.27 12.55 16.37
C GLN A 137 14.27 12.78 17.52
N HIS A 138 13.90 12.44 18.75
CA HIS A 138 14.62 12.92 19.94
C HIS A 138 15.63 11.92 20.53
N SER A 139 15.42 10.63 20.32
CA SER A 139 16.36 9.52 20.46
C SER A 139 15.53 8.25 20.46
N SER A 140 15.81 7.31 19.58
CA SER A 140 15.12 6.03 19.58
C SER A 140 15.88 5.04 20.45
N ASP A 141 15.56 4.96 21.74
CA ASP A 141 15.94 3.82 22.61
C ASP A 141 15.14 2.55 22.24
N TRP A 142 14.67 2.49 20.99
CA TRP A 142 13.94 1.36 20.47
C TRP A 142 14.87 0.18 20.34
N ALA A 143 14.48 -0.91 20.99
CA ALA A 143 15.13 -2.19 20.80
C ALA A 143 15.17 -2.52 19.31
N GLU A 144 16.33 -2.95 18.85
CA GLU A 144 16.53 -3.36 17.47
C GLU A 144 15.64 -4.57 17.13
N PRO A 145 14.87 -4.52 16.03
CA PRO A 145 14.12 -5.66 15.58
C PRO A 145 15.06 -6.72 15.00
N GLU A 146 14.69 -7.98 15.12
CA GLU A 146 15.35 -9.10 14.46
C GLU A 146 14.94 -9.21 12.99
N VAL A 147 13.69 -8.83 12.69
CA VAL A 147 13.09 -8.90 11.35
C VAL A 147 12.41 -7.58 11.00
N ILE A 148 12.67 -7.06 9.81
CA ILE A 148 11.93 -5.95 9.23
C ILE A 148 11.12 -6.45 8.05
N VAL A 149 9.81 -6.20 8.06
CA VAL A 149 8.90 -6.46 6.93
C VAL A 149 8.41 -5.13 6.38
N ARG A 150 8.90 -4.77 5.19
CA ARG A 150 8.54 -3.52 4.51
C ARG A 150 7.56 -3.78 3.37
N PHE A 151 6.55 -2.92 3.28
CA PHE A 151 5.65 -2.77 2.14
C PHE A 151 5.73 -1.35 1.59
N GLY A 152 5.39 -1.16 0.32
CA GLY A 152 5.45 0.16 -0.33
C GLY A 152 6.87 0.60 -0.66
N GLN A 153 7.08 1.91 -0.79
CA GLN A 153 8.37 2.55 -1.05
C GLN A 153 9.10 2.87 0.26
N VAL A 154 10.29 3.44 0.16
CA VAL A 154 11.03 3.99 1.31
C VAL A 154 10.11 4.93 2.09
N PRO A 155 10.04 4.81 3.44
CA PRO A 155 9.27 5.73 4.26
C PRO A 155 9.66 7.19 4.01
N THR A 156 8.69 8.09 4.08
CA THR A 156 8.94 9.53 3.95
C THR A 156 9.65 10.13 5.17
N SER A 157 9.55 9.44 6.30
CA SER A 157 10.14 9.83 7.57
C SER A 157 11.66 9.84 7.53
N LYS A 158 12.26 11.03 7.73
CA LYS A 158 13.71 11.18 7.88
C LYS A 158 14.24 10.37 9.06
N TRP A 159 13.56 10.43 10.20
CA TRP A 159 14.05 9.83 11.45
C TRP A 159 13.92 8.31 11.43
N LEU A 160 12.85 7.76 10.85
CA LEU A 160 12.75 6.33 10.63
C LEU A 160 13.87 5.84 9.70
N ASN A 161 14.11 6.52 8.58
CA ASN A 161 15.20 6.13 7.68
C ASN A 161 16.57 6.19 8.39
N ALA A 162 16.84 7.25 9.15
CA ALA A 162 18.07 7.37 9.94
C ALA A 162 18.22 6.27 11.03
N TYR A 163 17.11 5.77 11.59
CA TYR A 163 17.11 4.62 12.49
C TYR A 163 17.41 3.32 11.71
N LEU A 164 16.73 3.12 10.58
CA LEU A 164 16.90 1.94 9.71
C LEU A 164 18.32 1.81 9.15
N ASP A 165 19.02 2.92 8.94
CA ASP A 165 20.42 2.95 8.48
C ASP A 165 21.42 2.56 9.57
N LYS A 166 21.04 2.68 10.86
CA LYS A 166 21.92 2.39 12.01
C LYS A 166 21.84 0.96 12.49
N ILE A 167 20.66 0.33 12.36
CA ILE A 167 20.43 -1.03 12.82
C ILE A 167 20.87 -2.06 11.77
N ASN A 168 21.14 -3.28 12.22
CA ASN A 168 21.49 -4.44 11.40
C ASN A 168 20.64 -5.68 11.80
N PRO A 169 19.32 -5.66 11.53
CA PRO A 169 18.44 -6.79 11.80
C PRO A 169 18.94 -8.03 11.05
N ALA A 170 18.71 -9.21 11.63
CA ALA A 170 19.10 -10.48 11.00
C ALA A 170 18.45 -10.64 9.62
N ILE A 171 17.22 -10.16 9.45
CA ILE A 171 16.45 -10.31 8.20
C ILE A 171 15.75 -9.00 7.83
N ARG A 172 15.90 -8.58 6.57
CA ARG A 172 15.12 -7.49 5.96
C ARG A 172 14.33 -8.03 4.77
N LEU A 173 13.01 -7.96 4.88
CA LEU A 173 12.06 -8.40 3.86
C LEU A 173 11.43 -7.16 3.24
N HIS A 174 11.48 -7.06 1.91
CA HIS A 174 10.73 -6.06 1.17
C HIS A 174 9.77 -6.75 0.22
N ILE A 175 8.48 -6.59 0.49
CA ILE A 175 7.41 -7.24 -0.25
C ILE A 175 6.77 -6.22 -1.20
N ARG A 176 6.83 -6.53 -2.50
CA ARG A 176 6.43 -5.65 -3.61
C ARG A 176 5.70 -6.46 -4.68
N GLU A 177 4.63 -5.89 -5.22
CA GLU A 177 3.86 -6.51 -6.31
C GLU A 177 4.55 -6.42 -7.68
N ASN A 178 5.45 -5.45 -7.89
CA ASN A 178 5.93 -5.07 -9.22
C ASN A 178 7.45 -5.24 -9.43
N GLY A 179 8.15 -5.94 -8.52
CA GLY A 179 9.59 -6.23 -8.66
C GLY A 179 10.52 -5.00 -8.69
N VAL A 180 9.98 -3.79 -8.50
CA VAL A 180 10.77 -2.54 -8.50
C VAL A 180 11.44 -2.36 -7.15
N TRP A 181 12.76 -2.20 -7.18
CA TRP A 181 13.57 -1.87 -6.01
C TRP A 181 13.32 -0.42 -5.57
N ALA A 182 13.22 -0.18 -4.26
CA ALA A 182 13.04 1.15 -3.68
C ALA A 182 13.88 1.32 -2.41
#